data_AF-A0A268TX53-F1
#
_entry.id   AF-A0A268TX53-F1
#
_cell.length_a   1.000
_cell.length_b   1.000
_cell.length_c   1.000
_cell.angle_alpha   90.00
_cell.angle_beta   90.00
_cell.angle_gamma   90.00
#
_symmetry.space_group_name_H-M   'P 1'
#
loop_
_entity.id
_entity.type
_entity.pdbx_description
1 polymer ?
#
loop_
_entity_poly.entity_id
_entity_poly.type
_entity_poly.pdbx_seq_one_letter_code
_entity_poly.pdbx_strand_id
1 'polypeptide(L)'
;MNNEISQTKKETNNPSPISEEVLEMIKKHEGYRGQVYLDTASIETIGYGRNLKQYPLSEEEQRNIKLNFGVYGKKEAQEWLKNHLEELYNELYQYRWFKNLDATRQSIILDMAYNLGIPRLLLFKKMILALNSKDYSNASREMLNSSWAMQVKDRAKRLSQLMQEHKETIEGIEVQNA
;
A
#
# COMPACT_ATOMS: atom_id res chain seq x y z
N MET A 1 -50.73 -13.43 -8.37
CA MET A 1 -50.01 -13.27 -7.10
C MET A 1 -48.54 -13.38 -7.41
N ASN A 2 -47.81 -12.31 -7.12
CA ASN A 2 -46.52 -11.98 -7.72
C ASN A 2 -45.39 -12.89 -7.23
N ASN A 3 -44.64 -13.43 -8.19
CA ASN A 3 -43.30 -13.96 -8.00
C ASN A 3 -42.34 -12.77 -7.84
N GLU A 4 -41.84 -12.52 -6.63
CA GLU A 4 -40.70 -11.64 -6.44
C GLU A 4 -39.44 -12.46 -6.24
N ILE A 5 -38.56 -12.31 -7.22
CA ILE A 5 -37.26 -12.92 -7.37
C ILE A 5 -36.36 -12.38 -6.26
N SER A 6 -35.96 -13.25 -5.33
CA SER A 6 -34.87 -12.98 -4.41
C SER A 6 -33.57 -12.86 -5.20
N GLN A 7 -33.08 -11.63 -5.37
CA GLN A 7 -31.73 -11.38 -5.85
C GLN A 7 -30.75 -11.75 -4.74
N THR A 8 -30.19 -12.96 -4.83
CA THR A 8 -29.01 -13.34 -4.07
C THR A 8 -27.83 -12.49 -4.54
N LYS A 9 -27.37 -11.59 -3.67
CA LYS A 9 -26.07 -10.96 -3.77
C LYS A 9 -25.03 -12.08 -3.86
N LYS A 10 -24.41 -12.25 -5.03
CA LYS A 10 -23.19 -13.03 -5.16
C LYS A 10 -22.10 -12.28 -4.42
N GLU A 11 -21.80 -12.72 -3.20
CA GLU A 11 -20.51 -12.46 -2.55
C GLU A 11 -19.42 -13.01 -3.46
N THR A 12 -18.77 -12.11 -4.21
CA THR A 12 -17.53 -12.46 -4.89
C THR A 12 -16.47 -12.61 -3.82
N ASN A 13 -16.12 -13.87 -3.49
CA ASN A 13 -14.93 -14.24 -2.74
C ASN A 13 -13.68 -13.88 -3.55
N ASN A 14 -13.42 -12.58 -3.71
CA ASN A 14 -12.14 -12.09 -4.16
C ASN A 14 -11.30 -11.90 -2.89
N PRO A 15 -10.25 -12.70 -2.64
CA PRO A 15 -9.36 -12.40 -1.53
C PRO A 15 -8.87 -10.96 -1.73
N SER A 16 -8.98 -10.12 -0.69
CA SER A 16 -8.40 -8.77 -0.72
C SER A 16 -6.94 -8.93 -1.17
N PRO A 17 -6.49 -8.20 -2.21
CA PRO A 17 -5.14 -8.35 -2.74
C PRO A 17 -4.06 -7.89 -1.75
N ILE A 18 -4.49 -7.28 -0.65
CA ILE A 18 -3.63 -6.79 0.42
C ILE A 18 -3.56 -7.87 1.48
N SER A 19 -2.41 -8.54 1.58
CA SER A 19 -2.18 -9.45 2.70
C SER A 19 -2.06 -8.66 4.00
N GLU A 20 -2.41 -9.30 5.12
CA GLU A 20 -2.25 -8.71 6.45
C GLU A 20 -0.80 -8.28 6.72
N GLU A 21 0.17 -8.95 6.08
CA GLU A 21 1.60 -8.62 6.17
C GLU A 21 1.91 -7.23 5.58
N VAL A 22 1.31 -6.88 4.44
CA VAL A 22 1.46 -5.54 3.83
C VAL A 22 0.88 -4.48 4.75
N LEU A 23 -0.31 -4.74 5.28
CA LEU A 23 -1.01 -3.83 6.17
C LEU A 23 -0.17 -3.57 7.43
N GLU A 24 0.36 -4.63 8.05
CA GLU A 24 1.24 -4.51 9.23
C GLU A 24 2.57 -3.82 8.92
N MET A 25 3.15 -4.07 7.75
CA MET A 25 4.36 -3.36 7.32
C MET A 25 4.12 -1.85 7.21
N ILE A 26 3.05 -1.43 6.53
CA ILE A 26 2.69 -0.02 6.36
C ILE A 26 2.36 0.62 7.71
N LYS A 27 1.56 -0.07 8.56
CA LYS A 27 1.26 0.41 9.92
C LYS A 27 2.52 0.64 10.76
N LYS A 28 3.53 -0.21 10.63
CA LYS A 28 4.82 -0.04 11.32
C LYS A 28 5.61 1.15 10.78
N HIS A 29 5.57 1.39 9.47
CA HIS A 29 6.26 2.53 8.84
C HIS A 29 5.60 3.86 9.18
N GLU A 30 4.27 3.93 9.19
CA GLU A 30 3.51 5.17 9.42
C GLU A 30 3.31 5.46 10.92
N GLY A 31 3.11 4.42 11.72
CA GLY A 31 2.71 4.55 13.12
C GLY A 31 1.26 5.05 13.27
N TYR A 32 0.69 4.91 14.47
CA TYR A 32 -0.67 5.36 14.76
C TYR A 32 -0.67 6.64 15.59
N ARG A 33 -1.47 7.62 15.16
CA ARG A 33 -1.83 8.80 15.97
C ARG A 33 -3.34 9.01 15.99
N GLY A 34 -3.95 8.84 17.15
CA GLY A 34 -5.41 8.96 17.32
C GLY A 34 -5.93 10.40 17.29
N GLN A 35 -5.05 11.41 17.35
CA GLN A 35 -5.41 12.82 17.27
C GLN A 35 -4.76 13.44 16.03
N VAL A 36 -5.39 14.51 15.51
CA VAL A 36 -4.86 15.26 14.37
C VAL A 36 -3.49 15.84 14.72
N TYR A 37 -2.55 15.70 13.80
CA TYR A 37 -1.22 16.29 13.89
C TYR A 37 -0.79 16.85 12.54
N LEU A 38 0.19 17.74 12.54
CA LEU A 38 0.82 18.21 11.30
C LEU A 38 1.97 17.26 10.94
N ASP A 39 1.96 16.76 9.70
CA ASP A 39 3.04 15.96 9.17
C ASP A 39 4.29 16.82 8.84
N THR A 40 5.32 16.19 8.28
CA THR A 40 6.55 16.90 7.86
C THR A 40 6.32 17.93 6.75
N ALA A 41 5.21 17.85 6.03
CA ALA A 41 4.78 18.81 5.01
C ALA A 41 3.78 19.85 5.57
N SER A 42 3.58 19.90 6.89
CA SER A 42 2.61 20.78 7.57
C SER A 42 1.15 20.54 7.14
N ILE A 43 0.80 19.29 6.81
CA ILE A 43 -0.56 18.89 6.44
C ILE A 43 -1.22 18.16 7.62
N GLU A 44 -2.47 18.50 7.91
CA GLU A 44 -3.28 17.83 8.91
C GLU A 44 -3.46 16.35 8.57
N THR A 45 -3.04 15.49 9.50
CA THR A 45 -2.96 14.03 9.34
C THR A 45 -3.48 13.33 10.59
N ILE A 46 -4.09 12.14 10.43
CA ILE A 46 -4.60 11.33 11.56
C ILE A 46 -4.44 9.82 11.28
N GLY A 47 -4.60 8.99 12.31
CA GLY A 47 -4.60 7.54 12.19
C GLY A 47 -3.24 7.00 11.78
N TYR A 48 -3.21 6.17 10.74
CA TYR A 48 -1.99 5.61 10.15
C TYR A 48 -1.43 6.45 8.99
N GLY A 49 -1.55 7.78 9.05
CA GLY A 49 -1.04 8.67 7.99
C GLY A 49 -2.10 9.18 7.01
N ARG A 50 -3.38 9.19 7.39
CA ARG A 50 -4.46 9.76 6.56
C ARG A 50 -4.30 11.27 6.44
N ASN A 51 -4.00 11.75 5.24
CA ASN A 51 -3.99 13.17 4.89
C ASN A 51 -5.42 13.74 4.83
N LEU A 52 -5.79 14.61 5.76
CA LEU A 52 -7.15 15.13 5.89
C LEU A 52 -7.52 16.19 4.86
N LYS A 53 -6.52 16.81 4.21
CA LYS A 53 -6.76 17.75 3.11
C LYS A 53 -7.24 17.01 1.86
N GLN A 54 -6.66 15.84 1.58
CA GLN A 54 -7.00 15.03 0.41
C GLN A 54 -8.12 14.03 0.70
N TYR A 55 -8.16 13.49 1.91
CA TYR A 55 -9.13 12.48 2.35
C TYR A 55 -9.82 12.96 3.64
N PRO A 56 -10.76 13.92 3.56
CA PRO A 56 -11.46 14.45 4.72
C PRO A 56 -12.22 13.36 5.49
N LEU A 57 -12.35 13.51 6.81
CA LEU A 57 -13.19 12.65 7.65
C LEU A 57 -14.67 12.79 7.25
N SER A 58 -15.38 11.67 7.13
CA SER A 58 -16.83 11.70 6.96
C SER A 58 -17.52 12.30 8.20
N GLU A 59 -18.77 12.75 8.06
CA GLU A 59 -19.53 13.27 9.20
C GLU A 59 -19.67 12.22 10.33
N GLU A 60 -19.80 10.95 9.95
CA GLU A 60 -19.85 9.83 10.89
C GLU A 60 -18.52 9.65 11.63
N GLU A 61 -17.40 9.66 10.91
CA GLU A 61 -16.07 9.56 11.53
C GLU A 61 -15.82 10.72 12.49
N GLN A 62 -16.17 11.95 12.09
CA GLN A 62 -16.06 13.13 12.95
C GLN A 62 -16.92 12.99 14.22
N ARG A 63 -18.15 12.46 14.10
CA ARG A 63 -19.03 12.19 15.25
C ARG A 63 -18.43 11.14 16.16
N ASN A 64 -17.94 10.03 15.61
CA ASN A 64 -17.35 8.93 16.37
C ASN A 64 -16.09 9.38 17.12
N ILE A 65 -15.24 10.20 16.49
CA ILE A 65 -14.09 10.82 17.15
C ILE A 65 -14.54 11.69 18.33
N LYS A 66 -15.56 12.54 18.15
CA LYS A 66 -16.09 13.39 19.25
C LYS A 66 -16.64 12.57 20.40
N LEU A 67 -17.39 11.50 20.11
CA LEU A 67 -17.92 10.58 21.12
C LEU A 67 -16.82 9.80 21.83
N ASN A 68 -15.72 9.50 21.12
CA ASN A 68 -14.54 8.84 21.65
C ASN A 68 -13.48 9.83 22.18
N PHE A 69 -13.92 10.89 22.87
CA PHE A 69 -13.05 11.89 23.53
C PHE A 69 -11.98 12.52 22.62
N GLY A 70 -12.30 12.73 21.34
CA GLY A 70 -11.39 13.30 20.36
C GLY A 70 -10.38 12.31 19.77
N VAL A 71 -10.56 11.00 19.97
CA VAL A 71 -9.64 9.96 19.51
C VAL A 71 -10.23 9.17 18.34
N TYR A 72 -9.52 9.14 17.22
CA TYR A 72 -9.83 8.29 16.07
C TYR A 72 -9.36 6.86 16.33
N GLY A 73 -10.28 5.94 16.59
CA GLY A 73 -9.97 4.59 17.04
C GLY A 73 -9.07 3.80 16.07
N LYS A 74 -8.26 2.88 16.62
CA LYS A 74 -7.29 2.08 15.84
C LYS A 74 -7.96 1.18 14.80
N LYS A 75 -9.16 0.67 15.10
CA LYS A 75 -9.89 -0.23 14.19
C LYS A 75 -10.41 0.55 12.99
N GLU A 76 -11.00 1.71 13.23
CA GLU A 76 -11.50 2.63 12.23
C GLU A 76 -10.36 3.14 11.35
N ALA A 77 -9.23 3.54 11.96
CA ALA A 77 -8.04 3.95 11.22
C ALA A 77 -7.45 2.81 10.36
N GLN A 78 -7.48 1.56 10.84
CA GLN A 78 -7.03 0.39 10.08
C GLN A 78 -7.97 0.08 8.93
N GLU A 79 -9.28 0.14 9.15
CA GLU A 79 -10.28 -0.07 8.12
C GLU A 79 -10.16 0.98 7.01
N TRP A 80 -9.99 2.25 7.37
CA TRP A 80 -9.70 3.30 6.40
C TRP A 80 -8.40 3.03 5.61
N LEU A 81 -7.32 2.66 6.31
CA LEU A 81 -6.05 2.33 5.67
C LEU A 81 -6.22 1.19 4.66
N LYS A 82 -6.91 0.12 5.04
CA LYS A 82 -7.17 -1.03 4.16
C LYS A 82 -7.93 -0.60 2.91
N ASN A 83 -9.03 0.12 3.07
CA ASN A 83 -9.84 0.60 1.95
C ASN A 83 -9.01 1.50 1.01
N HIS A 84 -8.20 2.39 1.57
CA HIS A 84 -7.35 3.27 0.77
C HIS A 84 -6.24 2.50 0.02
N LEU A 85 -5.65 1.48 0.65
CA LEU A 85 -4.71 0.59 -0.04
C LEU A 85 -5.38 -0.19 -1.17
N GLU A 86 -6.66 -0.55 -1.04
CA GLU A 86 -7.41 -1.22 -2.11
C GLU A 86 -7.63 -0.28 -3.30
N GLU A 87 -7.93 1.00 -3.05
CA GLU A 87 -8.00 2.03 -4.09
C GLU A 87 -6.68 2.17 -4.84
N LEU A 88 -5.57 2.32 -4.10
CA LEU A 88 -4.22 2.43 -4.68
C LEU A 88 -3.83 1.17 -5.47
N TYR A 89 -4.14 -0.02 -4.94
CA TYR A 89 -3.90 -1.28 -5.63
C TYR A 89 -4.68 -1.33 -6.94
N ASN A 90 -5.97 -0.99 -6.94
CA ASN A 90 -6.80 -1.03 -8.14
C ASN A 90 -6.33 -0.05 -9.23
N GLU A 91 -5.85 1.13 -8.83
CA GLU A 91 -5.23 2.10 -9.74
C GLU A 91 -3.90 1.59 -10.30
N LEU A 92 -3.01 1.06 -9.44
CA LEU A 92 -1.75 0.44 -9.88
C LEU A 92 -1.97 -0.79 -10.75
N TYR A 93 -3.04 -1.54 -10.49
CA TYR A 93 -3.43 -2.69 -11.29
C TYR A 93 -3.85 -2.28 -12.71
N GLN A 94 -3.96 -1.01 -13.07
CA GLN A 94 -4.13 -0.62 -14.49
C GLN A 94 -2.80 -0.73 -15.26
N TYR A 95 -1.66 -0.75 -14.58
CA TYR A 95 -0.35 -0.81 -15.21
C TYR A 95 0.15 -2.24 -15.39
N ARG A 96 0.41 -2.64 -16.65
CA ARG A 96 0.87 -4.00 -16.99
C ARG A 96 2.13 -4.42 -16.24
N TRP A 97 3.07 -3.50 -16.01
CA TRP A 97 4.30 -3.80 -15.27
C TRP A 97 4.01 -4.21 -13.82
N PHE A 98 3.03 -3.57 -13.16
CA PHE A 98 2.64 -3.89 -11.78
C PHE A 98 1.89 -5.22 -11.69
N LYS A 99 0.98 -5.49 -12.63
CA LYS A 99 0.26 -6.78 -12.72
C LYS A 99 1.20 -7.99 -12.79
N ASN A 100 2.36 -7.82 -13.43
CA ASN A 100 3.31 -8.89 -13.68
C ASN A 100 4.32 -9.11 -12.53
N LEU A 101 4.25 -8.30 -11.47
CA LEU A 101 5.05 -8.47 -10.26
C LEU A 101 4.47 -9.58 -9.39
N ASP A 102 5.33 -10.27 -8.65
CA ASP A 102 4.91 -11.14 -7.55
C ASP A 102 4.30 -10.32 -6.40
N ALA A 103 3.59 -11.02 -5.51
CA ALA A 103 2.89 -10.41 -4.38
C ALA A 103 3.80 -9.56 -3.48
N THR A 104 5.04 -10.00 -3.22
CA THR A 104 5.99 -9.23 -2.38
C THR A 104 6.33 -7.91 -3.03
N ARG A 105 6.61 -7.93 -4.34
CA ARG A 105 6.98 -6.72 -5.09
C ARG A 105 5.78 -5.79 -5.31
N GLN A 106 4.59 -6.32 -5.52
CA GLN A 106 3.36 -5.52 -5.51
C GLN A 106 3.18 -4.80 -4.17
N SER A 107 3.44 -5.50 -3.06
CA SER A 107 3.36 -4.95 -1.71
C SER A 107 4.35 -3.81 -1.46
N ILE A 108 5.59 -3.95 -1.93
CA ILE A 108 6.62 -2.89 -1.85
C ILE A 108 6.18 -1.66 -2.63
N ILE A 109 5.68 -1.85 -3.85
CA ILE A 109 5.22 -0.76 -4.70
C ILE A 109 3.97 -0.08 -4.10
N LEU A 110 3.09 -0.84 -3.47
CA LEU A 110 1.92 -0.31 -2.78
C LEU A 110 2.31 0.51 -1.53
N ASP A 111 3.28 0.05 -0.74
CA ASP A 111 3.84 0.82 0.38
C ASP A 111 4.47 2.15 -0.11
N MET A 112 5.23 2.11 -1.20
CA MET A 112 5.76 3.31 -1.83
C MET A 112 4.64 4.24 -2.32
N ALA A 113 3.60 3.70 -2.96
CA ALA A 113 2.47 4.46 -3.45
C ALA A 113 1.70 5.15 -2.32
N TYR A 114 1.52 4.48 -1.19
CA TYR A 114 0.90 5.06 0.00
C TYR A 114 1.69 6.27 0.52
N ASN A 115 3.02 6.14 0.60
CA ASN A 115 3.87 7.21 1.11
C ASN A 115 4.07 8.38 0.15
N LEU A 116 4.15 8.11 -1.15
CA LEU A 116 4.47 9.11 -2.18
C LEU A 116 3.25 9.68 -2.91
N GLY A 117 2.19 8.89 -3.02
CA GLY A 117 1.16 9.02 -4.05
C GLY A 117 1.63 8.47 -5.41
N ILE A 118 0.69 7.88 -6.16
CA ILE A 118 0.93 7.28 -7.48
C ILE A 118 1.58 8.27 -8.47
N PRO A 119 1.17 9.55 -8.58
CA PRO A 119 1.80 10.47 -9.52
C PRO A 119 3.31 10.63 -9.31
N ARG A 120 3.78 10.64 -8.05
CA ARG A 120 5.22 10.73 -7.74
C ARG A 120 5.92 9.39 -7.95
N LEU A 121 5.28 8.27 -7.61
CA LEU A 121 5.79 6.93 -7.88
C LEU A 121 6.06 6.70 -9.37
N LEU A 122 5.18 7.16 -10.26
CA LEU A 122 5.34 7.02 -11.71
C LEU A 122 6.54 7.81 -12.28
N LEU A 123 7.15 8.71 -11.50
CA LEU A 123 8.39 9.40 -11.88
C LEU A 123 9.64 8.52 -11.70
N PHE A 124 9.54 7.37 -11.02
CA PHE A 124 10.63 6.40 -10.85
C PHE A 124 10.84 5.56 -12.13
N LYS A 125 11.03 6.23 -13.26
CA LYS A 125 11.06 5.61 -14.59
C LYS A 125 12.09 4.48 -14.70
N LYS A 126 13.29 4.68 -14.14
CA LYS A 126 14.36 3.67 -14.16
C LYS A 126 14.03 2.44 -13.33
N MET A 127 13.46 2.63 -12.14
CA MET A 127 12.96 1.53 -11.31
C MET A 127 11.86 0.76 -12.04
N ILE A 128 10.87 1.46 -12.62
CA ILE A 128 9.76 0.83 -13.35
C ILE A 128 10.26 0.04 -14.56
N LEU A 129 11.24 0.57 -15.31
CA LEU A 129 11.88 -0.15 -16.40
C LEU A 129 12.57 -1.43 -15.90
N ALA A 130 13.32 -1.36 -14.80
CA ALA A 130 13.98 -2.51 -14.20
C ALA A 130 12.97 -3.57 -13.72
N LEU A 131 11.88 -3.15 -13.06
CA LEU A 131 10.77 -4.02 -12.65
C LEU A 131 10.14 -4.76 -13.84
N ASN A 132 9.87 -4.04 -14.93
CA ASN A 132 9.27 -4.64 -16.13
C ASN A 132 10.19 -5.66 -16.81
N SER A 133 11.52 -5.52 -16.64
CA SER A 133 12.53 -6.48 -17.11
C SER A 133 12.89 -7.55 -16.07
N LYS A 134 12.21 -7.59 -14.92
CA LYS A 134 12.52 -8.46 -13.77
C LYS A 134 13.96 -8.30 -13.23
N ASP A 135 14.60 -7.16 -13.49
CA ASP A 135 15.91 -6.80 -12.94
C ASP A 135 15.72 -6.15 -11.57
N TYR A 136 15.44 -6.99 -10.58
CA TYR A 136 15.08 -6.52 -9.24
C TYR A 136 16.27 -5.97 -8.45
N SER A 137 17.49 -6.41 -8.77
CA SER A 137 18.72 -5.83 -8.25
C SER A 137 18.85 -4.37 -8.69
N ASN A 138 18.60 -4.07 -9.96
CA ASN A 138 18.63 -2.70 -10.44
C ASN A 138 17.42 -1.89 -9.93
N ALA A 139 16.23 -2.49 -9.84
CA ALA A 139 15.07 -1.82 -9.24
C ALA A 139 15.36 -1.36 -7.80
N SER A 140 15.96 -2.23 -6.99
CA SER A 140 16.40 -1.91 -5.63
C SER A 140 17.39 -0.73 -5.58
N ARG A 141 18.39 -0.73 -6.48
CA ARG A 141 19.34 0.38 -6.60
C ARG A 141 18.65 1.70 -6.98
N GLU A 142 17.72 1.67 -7.92
CA GLU A 142 16.97 2.86 -8.35
C GLU A 142 15.99 3.36 -7.27
N MET A 143 15.47 2.50 -6.40
CA MET A 143 14.71 2.92 -5.21
C MET A 143 15.59 3.78 -4.28
N LEU A 144 16.82 3.33 -4.01
CA LEU A 144 17.77 4.04 -3.14
C LEU A 144 18.36 5.29 -3.77
N ASN A 145 18.47 5.31 -5.10
CA ASN A 145 18.92 6.46 -5.88
C ASN A 145 17.80 7.49 -6.11
N SER A 146 17.13 7.91 -5.03
CA SER A 146 15.99 8.82 -5.11
C SER A 146 15.93 9.79 -3.92
N SER A 147 15.34 10.96 -4.13
CA SER A 147 15.08 11.90 -3.03
C SER A 147 14.14 11.33 -1.97
N TRP A 148 13.24 10.43 -2.37
CA TRP A 148 12.39 9.67 -1.46
C TRP A 148 13.21 8.87 -0.46
N ALA A 149 14.25 8.16 -0.92
CA ALA A 149 15.10 7.37 -0.03
C ALA A 149 15.82 8.23 1.02
N MET A 150 16.22 9.46 0.67
CA MET A 150 16.78 10.41 1.62
C MET A 150 15.76 10.87 2.68
N GLN A 151 14.49 11.01 2.29
CA GLN A 151 13.40 11.45 3.17
C GLN A 151 13.01 10.36 4.17
N VAL A 152 12.75 9.14 3.69
CA VAL A 152 12.22 8.04 4.53
C VAL A 152 13.29 7.12 5.12
N LYS A 153 14.55 7.30 4.71
CA LYS A 153 15.74 6.67 5.28
C LYS A 153 15.62 5.14 5.39
N ASP A 154 15.46 4.61 6.60
CA ASP A 154 15.50 3.17 6.87
C ASP A 154 14.32 2.42 6.24
N ARG A 155 13.18 3.08 6.01
CA ARG A 155 12.08 2.50 5.23
C ARG A 155 12.54 2.14 3.81
N ALA A 156 13.22 3.08 3.13
CA ALA A 156 13.70 2.85 1.77
C ALA A 156 14.73 1.72 1.71
N LYS A 157 15.65 1.64 2.70
CA LYS A 157 16.62 0.55 2.81
C LYS A 157 15.96 -0.82 2.99
N ARG A 158 14.97 -0.92 3.87
CA ARG A 158 14.24 -2.18 4.12
C ARG A 158 13.49 -2.63 2.87
N LEU A 159 12.77 -1.72 2.22
CA LEU A 159 12.00 -2.03 1.02
C LEU A 159 12.90 -2.38 -0.17
N SER A 160 14.03 -1.69 -0.34
CA SER A 160 14.98 -2.01 -1.42
C SER A 160 15.63 -3.38 -1.20
N GLN A 161 15.93 -3.75 0.05
CA GLN A 161 16.45 -5.07 0.37
C GLN A 161 15.42 -6.16 0.03
N LEU A 162 14.16 -6.00 0.45
CA LEU A 162 13.08 -6.92 0.11
C LEU A 162 12.86 -7.04 -1.41
N MET A 163 12.96 -5.92 -2.14
CA MET A 163 12.83 -5.89 -3.60
C MET A 163 13.85 -6.81 -4.27
N GLN A 164 15.10 -6.80 -3.77
CA GLN A 164 16.19 -7.60 -4.31
C GLN A 164 16.12 -9.07 -3.89
N GLU A 165 15.86 -9.35 -2.61
CA GLU A 165 16.06 -10.68 -2.01
C GLU A 165 14.94 -11.68 -2.30
N HIS A 166 13.73 -11.23 -2.67
CA HIS A 166 12.62 -12.14 -2.88
C HIS A 166 12.83 -13.04 -4.12
N LYS A 167 13.10 -14.32 -3.88
CA LYS A 167 12.99 -15.38 -4.88
C LYS A 167 11.64 -16.04 -4.69
N GLU A 168 10.80 -16.03 -5.72
CA GLU A 168 9.69 -16.99 -5.77
C GLU A 168 10.33 -18.38 -5.73
N THR A 169 10.04 -19.15 -4.67
CA THR A 169 10.32 -20.58 -4.70
C THR A 169 9.38 -21.16 -5.75
N ILE A 170 9.90 -21.43 -6.94
CA ILE A 170 9.19 -22.31 -7.87
C ILE A 170 9.25 -23.69 -7.24
N GLU A 171 8.19 -24.09 -6.53
CA GLU A 171 7.98 -25.49 -6.22
C GLU A 171 7.96 -26.26 -7.56
N GLY A 172 8.96 -27.09 -7.79
CA GLY A 172 8.86 -28.17 -8.78
C GLY A 172 9.83 -28.19 -9.96
N ILE A 173 10.96 -27.48 -9.97
CA ILE A 173 12.01 -27.79 -10.96
C ILE A 173 13.38 -27.91 -10.28
N GLU A 174 13.73 -29.14 -9.89
CA GLU A 174 15.12 -29.57 -9.84
C GLU A 174 15.65 -29.64 -11.29
N VAL A 175 16.40 -28.63 -11.72
CA VAL A 175 17.33 -28.85 -12.83
C VAL A 175 18.55 -29.54 -12.26
N GLN A 176 18.59 -30.87 -12.36
CA GLN A 176 19.82 -31.62 -12.18
C GLN A 176 20.75 -31.22 -13.32
N ASN A 177 21.81 -30.50 -12.99
CA ASN A 177 22.94 -30.31 -13.90
C ASN A 177 23.69 -31.65 -14.01
N ALA A 178 23.67 -32.24 -15.20
CA ALA A 178 24.63 -33.23 -15.68
C ALA A 178 25.24 -32.71 -16.99
#